data_AF-A0A6L9FND0-F1
#
_entry.id   AF-A0A6L9FND0-F1
#
_cell.length_a   1.000
_cell.length_b   1.000
_cell.length_c   1.000
_cell.angle_alpha   90.00
_cell.angle_beta   90.00
_cell.angle_gamma   90.00
#
_symmetry.space_group_name_H-M   'P 1'
#
loop_
_entity.id
_entity.type
_entity.pdbx_description
1 polymer ?
#
loop_
_entity_poly.entity_id
_entity_poly.type
_entity_poly.pdbx_seq_one_letter_code
_entity_poly.pdbx_strand_id
1 'polypeptide(L)'
;MSSPVALAQEDVKGTIYLTFDDGPINASLDVIKVLNDGGVKATFYFNAWHLDGIGDENEDRALEALKLALDSGHIVANHSYDHMIHNCVEEFGPQSGAECNATGDHQINSYQDPLYDAATFTQNLTVMETYLPGISSYPNYKGHQLARLPYTNGWRVAKNYQADGLCATSDELKPWEPGYVCDTDNPSNSVKASIEVQNILANQGYQTHGWDVDWAPENWGIPMPANSLTEAAAFLGYVDAALNSCAPTTLEPINSKTQNFPCGTPLHADKVIVLTHEFLFEDGKRGMGATQNLPKLAEFIRLAKQAGYVFDTMDNYTPNWQVGVTYHQGDYVLHNGTVYQAATPHTAQADWAPSATSTLWTNADPATNWRMNVAYQQGDIVVYKGLRYQVDVAHVSQASWTPDQENSLFSAL
;
A
#
# COMPACT_ATOMS: atom_id res chain seq x y z
N MET A 1 4.11 -27.84 -44.11
CA MET A 1 4.03 -26.50 -43.51
C MET A 1 2.99 -26.58 -42.42
N SER A 2 3.44 -26.69 -41.17
CA SER A 2 2.55 -26.79 -40.01
C SER A 2 2.34 -25.38 -39.48
N SER A 3 1.11 -24.88 -39.54
CA SER A 3 0.73 -23.61 -38.93
C SER A 3 1.00 -23.67 -37.42
N PRO A 4 1.56 -22.62 -36.81
CA PRO A 4 1.62 -22.52 -35.37
C PRO A 4 0.20 -22.32 -34.84
N VAL A 5 -0.22 -23.21 -33.95
CA VAL A 5 -1.41 -23.01 -33.12
C VAL A 5 -1.10 -21.81 -32.22
N ALA A 6 -1.78 -20.69 -32.46
CA ALA A 6 -1.85 -19.62 -31.48
C ALA A 6 -2.52 -20.21 -30.23
N LEU A 7 -1.77 -20.31 -29.14
CA LEU A 7 -2.35 -20.54 -27.82
C LEU A 7 -3.29 -19.36 -27.59
N ALA A 8 -4.60 -19.64 -27.48
CA ALA A 8 -5.56 -18.65 -27.05
C ALA A 8 -5.10 -18.13 -25.69
N GLN A 9 -4.83 -16.83 -25.61
CA GLN A 9 -4.64 -16.14 -24.34
C GLN A 9 -5.97 -16.28 -23.61
N GLU A 10 -6.01 -17.07 -22.54
CA GLU A 10 -7.21 -17.16 -21.70
C GLU A 10 -7.53 -15.75 -21.20
N ASP A 11 -8.79 -15.32 -21.37
CA ASP A 11 -9.24 -14.01 -20.90
C ASP A 11 -9.11 -13.97 -19.37
N VAL A 12 -8.17 -13.16 -18.87
CA VAL A 12 -7.96 -12.95 -17.43
C VAL A 12 -9.16 -12.19 -16.87
N LYS A 13 -9.81 -12.75 -15.83
CA LYS A 13 -10.98 -12.15 -15.16
C LYS A 13 -10.61 -10.86 -14.40
N GLY A 14 -9.42 -10.83 -13.81
CA GLY A 14 -8.87 -9.73 -13.05
C GLY A 14 -7.57 -10.15 -12.35
N THR A 15 -6.91 -9.19 -11.70
CA THR A 15 -5.66 -9.41 -10.96
C THR A 15 -5.88 -9.24 -9.45
N ILE A 16 -5.49 -10.24 -8.68
CA ILE A 16 -5.50 -10.20 -7.21
C ILE A 16 -4.08 -9.85 -6.73
N TYR A 17 -4.00 -8.87 -5.84
CA TYR A 17 -2.76 -8.50 -5.14
C TYR A 17 -2.88 -8.96 -3.70
N LEU A 18 -2.27 -10.11 -3.37
CA LEU A 18 -2.20 -10.57 -1.99
C LEU A 18 -1.18 -9.71 -1.23
N THR A 19 -1.64 -9.02 -0.20
CA THR A 19 -0.81 -8.18 0.67
C THR A 19 -0.91 -8.65 2.11
N PHE A 20 0.24 -8.79 2.76
CA PHE A 20 0.37 -9.25 4.15
C PHE A 20 1.05 -8.15 4.96
N ASP A 21 0.39 -7.69 6.02
CA ASP A 21 0.88 -6.62 6.88
C ASP A 21 1.34 -7.21 8.23
N ASP A 22 2.25 -6.49 8.90
CA ASP A 22 2.73 -6.72 10.27
C ASP A 22 3.81 -7.79 10.44
N GLY A 23 4.29 -8.42 9.36
CA GLY A 23 5.52 -9.21 9.43
C GLY A 23 6.80 -8.35 9.55
N PRO A 24 8.00 -8.95 9.55
CA PRO A 24 8.27 -10.38 9.47
C PRO A 24 8.24 -11.02 10.86
N ILE A 25 7.47 -12.10 11.00
CA ILE A 25 7.35 -12.88 12.24
C ILE A 25 7.49 -14.37 11.92
N ASN A 26 7.46 -15.25 12.93
CA ASN A 26 7.59 -16.69 12.72
C ASN A 26 6.50 -17.23 11.77
N ALA A 27 5.28 -16.71 11.89
CA ALA A 27 4.13 -17.10 11.07
C ALA A 27 4.33 -16.83 9.56
N SER A 28 5.12 -15.80 9.22
CA SER A 28 5.41 -15.44 7.82
C SER A 28 6.02 -16.61 7.05
N LEU A 29 6.81 -17.48 7.71
CA LEU A 29 7.51 -18.59 7.06
C LEU A 29 6.55 -19.59 6.40
N ASP A 30 5.51 -20.00 7.13
CA ASP A 30 4.54 -20.97 6.61
C ASP A 30 3.59 -20.34 5.59
N VAL A 31 3.26 -19.06 5.75
CA VAL A 31 2.53 -18.28 4.73
C VAL A 31 3.32 -18.23 3.42
N ILE A 32 4.61 -17.85 3.47
CA ILE A 32 5.49 -17.80 2.31
C ILE A 32 5.60 -19.18 1.64
N LYS A 33 5.71 -20.24 2.45
CA LYS A 33 5.72 -21.61 1.92
C LYS A 33 4.45 -21.94 1.15
N VAL A 34 3.26 -21.60 1.68
CA VAL A 34 1.98 -21.83 0.98
C VAL A 34 1.90 -21.02 -0.32
N LEU A 35 2.36 -19.77 -0.33
CA LEU A 35 2.40 -18.94 -1.55
C LEU A 35 3.33 -19.54 -2.61
N ASN A 36 4.50 -20.02 -2.19
CA ASN A 36 5.46 -20.71 -3.06
C ASN A 36 4.88 -22.00 -3.64
N ASP A 37 4.27 -22.85 -2.80
CA ASP A 37 3.60 -24.09 -3.22
C ASP A 37 2.42 -23.80 -4.16
N GLY A 38 1.71 -22.69 -3.94
CA GLY A 38 0.65 -22.18 -4.81
C GLY A 38 1.15 -21.53 -6.10
N GLY A 39 2.47 -21.34 -6.27
CA GLY A 39 3.07 -20.69 -7.43
C GLY A 39 2.57 -19.26 -7.63
N VAL A 40 2.52 -18.46 -6.55
CA VAL A 40 2.14 -17.04 -6.58
C VAL A 40 3.18 -16.19 -5.86
N LYS A 41 3.24 -14.90 -6.22
CA LYS A 41 3.96 -13.88 -5.45
C LYS A 41 2.96 -12.99 -4.72
N ALA A 42 3.44 -12.33 -3.68
CA ALA A 42 2.67 -11.48 -2.79
C ALA A 42 3.55 -10.30 -2.36
N THR A 43 2.94 -9.31 -1.73
CA THR A 43 3.64 -8.14 -1.18
C THR A 43 3.50 -8.16 0.33
N PHE A 44 4.62 -8.04 1.03
CA PHE A 44 4.67 -7.99 2.48
C PHE A 44 5.00 -6.57 2.92
N TYR A 45 4.09 -5.92 3.64
CA TYR A 45 4.33 -4.62 4.27
C TYR A 45 4.84 -4.88 5.69
N PHE A 46 6.14 -4.70 5.89
CA PHE A 46 6.82 -5.14 7.09
C PHE A 46 7.14 -4.02 8.08
N ASN A 47 7.13 -4.39 9.37
CA ASN A 47 7.60 -3.63 10.52
C ASN A 47 8.90 -4.23 11.08
N ALA A 48 10.01 -3.50 11.01
CA ALA A 48 11.32 -4.02 11.37
C ALA A 48 11.54 -4.16 12.89
N TRP A 49 10.68 -3.61 13.75
CA TRP A 49 10.78 -3.81 15.21
C TRP A 49 10.70 -5.29 15.65
N HIS A 50 10.12 -6.18 14.82
CA HIS A 50 10.12 -7.63 15.04
C HIS A 50 11.53 -8.22 14.95
N LEU A 51 12.43 -7.60 14.17
CA LEU A 51 13.84 -8.00 14.09
C LEU A 51 14.57 -7.66 15.41
N ASP A 52 14.14 -6.61 16.09
CA ASP A 52 14.66 -6.20 17.40
C ASP A 52 14.05 -6.99 18.57
N GLY A 53 13.04 -7.83 18.32
CA GLY A 53 12.42 -8.68 19.33
C GLY A 53 11.51 -7.92 20.30
N ILE A 54 10.89 -6.82 19.85
CA ILE A 54 10.04 -5.94 20.67
C ILE A 54 8.60 -5.80 20.15
N GLY A 55 8.21 -6.60 19.16
CA GLY A 55 6.90 -6.48 18.49
C GLY A 55 5.75 -7.25 19.15
N ASP A 56 6.02 -7.93 20.27
CA ASP A 56 5.07 -8.75 21.04
C ASP A 56 4.45 -9.92 20.24
N GLU A 57 5.17 -10.47 19.27
CA GLU A 57 4.77 -11.68 18.53
C GLU A 57 5.79 -12.81 18.68
N ASN A 58 5.47 -13.99 18.15
CA ASN A 58 6.48 -15.04 17.98
C ASN A 58 7.41 -14.62 16.84
N GLU A 59 8.58 -14.07 17.17
CA GLU A 59 9.43 -13.35 16.21
C GLU A 59 10.92 -13.68 16.29
N ASP A 60 11.30 -14.72 17.04
CA ASP A 60 12.69 -15.20 17.11
C ASP A 60 13.27 -15.63 15.75
N ARG A 61 12.40 -15.83 14.75
CA ARG A 61 12.75 -16.17 13.36
C ARG A 61 12.42 -15.04 12.36
N ALA A 62 12.19 -13.81 12.82
CA ALA A 62 11.86 -12.66 11.97
C ALA A 62 12.90 -12.44 10.84
N LEU A 63 14.19 -12.54 11.13
CA LEU A 63 15.24 -12.42 10.11
C LEU A 63 15.22 -13.58 9.09
N GLU A 64 14.84 -14.78 9.52
CA GLU A 64 14.66 -15.92 8.61
C GLU A 64 13.47 -15.68 7.68
N ALA A 65 12.35 -15.19 8.21
CA ALA A 65 11.17 -14.81 7.45
C ALA A 65 11.46 -13.72 6.40
N LEU A 66 12.17 -12.66 6.80
CA LEU A 66 12.58 -11.59 5.88
C LEU A 66 13.42 -12.13 4.72
N LYS A 67 14.42 -12.97 5.02
CA LYS A 67 15.26 -13.61 3.99
C LYS A 67 14.43 -14.51 3.08
N LEU A 68 13.56 -15.34 3.66
CA LEU A 68 12.73 -16.26 2.87
C LEU A 68 11.78 -15.51 1.93
N ALA A 69 11.19 -14.40 2.38
CA ALA A 69 10.32 -13.58 1.53
C ALA A 69 11.09 -13.05 0.31
N LEU A 70 12.28 -12.50 0.54
CA LEU A 70 13.15 -11.95 -0.51
C LEU A 70 13.70 -13.02 -1.45
N ASP A 71 14.27 -14.10 -0.91
CA ASP A 71 14.84 -15.22 -1.68
C ASP A 71 13.78 -15.93 -2.52
N SER A 72 12.53 -15.94 -2.06
CA SER A 72 11.39 -16.50 -2.78
C SER A 72 10.82 -15.54 -3.83
N GLY A 73 11.32 -14.31 -3.93
CA GLY A 73 10.88 -13.33 -4.92
C GLY A 73 9.58 -12.60 -4.58
N HIS A 74 9.13 -12.64 -3.32
CA HIS A 74 8.02 -11.78 -2.87
C HIS A 74 8.49 -10.34 -2.73
N ILE A 75 7.57 -9.38 -2.84
CA ILE A 75 7.91 -7.98 -2.62
C ILE A 75 7.94 -7.69 -1.13
N VAL A 76 8.99 -7.03 -0.65
CA VAL A 76 9.04 -6.45 0.68
C VAL A 76 8.86 -4.94 0.56
N ALA A 77 7.80 -4.43 1.17
CA ALA A 77 7.39 -3.03 1.22
C ALA A 77 7.37 -2.52 2.67
N ASN A 78 7.15 -1.22 2.86
CA ASN A 78 7.37 -0.53 4.12
C ASN A 78 6.06 -0.29 4.89
N HIS A 79 5.99 -0.77 6.13
CA HIS A 79 4.84 -0.55 6.99
C HIS A 79 5.13 0.32 8.22
N SER A 80 6.19 1.15 8.16
CA SER A 80 6.83 1.82 9.31
C SER A 80 7.63 0.88 10.21
N TYR A 81 8.44 1.43 11.12
CA TYR A 81 9.30 0.63 11.98
C TYR A 81 8.52 -0.13 13.05
N ASP A 82 7.64 0.57 13.78
CA ASP A 82 7.00 0.10 15.01
C ASP A 82 5.47 0.13 14.92
N HIS A 83 4.89 0.17 13.72
CA HIS A 83 3.44 0.21 13.51
C HIS A 83 2.76 1.41 14.21
N MET A 84 3.49 2.51 14.37
CA MET A 84 3.12 3.72 15.14
C MET A 84 2.90 3.49 16.65
N ILE A 85 3.39 2.39 17.22
CA ILE A 85 3.14 2.05 18.63
C ILE A 85 3.78 3.03 19.60
N HIS A 86 4.82 3.78 19.19
CA HIS A 86 5.30 4.93 19.96
C HIS A 86 4.22 5.96 20.31
N ASN A 87 3.14 6.06 19.53
CA ASN A 87 2.01 6.94 19.81
C ASN A 87 0.95 6.32 20.74
N CYS A 88 1.03 5.02 21.02
CA CYS A 88 0.10 4.29 21.88
C CYS A 88 0.54 4.28 23.37
N VAL A 89 1.76 4.73 23.67
CA VAL A 89 2.37 4.68 25.00
C VAL A 89 2.97 6.04 25.40
N GLU A 90 3.23 6.24 26.69
CA GLU A 90 3.85 7.48 27.18
C GLU A 90 5.33 7.62 26.77
N GLU A 91 6.08 6.51 26.82
CA GLU A 91 7.48 6.44 26.42
C GLU A 91 7.74 5.12 25.68
N PHE A 92 8.22 5.21 24.44
CA PHE A 92 8.46 4.02 23.62
C PHE A 92 9.67 3.22 24.11
N GLY A 93 9.50 1.91 24.24
CA GLY A 93 10.54 0.98 24.67
C GLY A 93 10.20 -0.48 24.37
N PRO A 94 11.02 -1.44 24.86
CA PRO A 94 10.87 -2.85 24.54
C PRO A 94 9.56 -3.51 24.97
N GLN A 95 8.80 -2.90 25.89
CA GLN A 95 7.51 -3.40 26.38
C GLN A 95 6.32 -2.75 25.67
N SER A 96 6.51 -1.73 24.85
CA SER A 96 5.42 -0.91 24.31
C SER A 96 4.46 -1.69 23.42
N GLY A 97 4.94 -2.71 22.68
CA GLY A 97 4.07 -3.63 21.95
C GLY A 97 3.07 -4.34 22.87
N ALA A 98 3.56 -4.90 23.98
CA ALA A 98 2.73 -5.58 24.97
C ALA A 98 1.80 -4.62 25.72
N GLU A 99 2.27 -3.41 26.03
CA GLU A 99 1.48 -2.37 26.71
C GLU A 99 0.30 -1.91 25.85
N CYS A 100 0.55 -1.60 24.57
CA CYS A 100 -0.51 -1.22 23.64
C CYS A 100 -1.47 -2.40 23.37
N ASN A 101 -0.97 -3.64 23.29
CA ASN A 101 -1.81 -4.83 23.19
C ASN A 101 -2.71 -5.04 24.41
N ALA A 102 -2.26 -4.66 25.61
CA ALA A 102 -3.06 -4.78 26.83
C ALA A 102 -4.22 -3.79 26.90
N THR A 103 -4.08 -2.58 26.34
CA THR A 103 -5.16 -1.59 26.27
C THR A 103 -6.02 -1.76 25.01
N GLY A 104 -5.42 -2.26 23.92
CA GLY A 104 -6.03 -2.32 22.60
C GLY A 104 -6.24 -0.94 21.98
N ASP A 105 -5.43 0.06 22.36
CA ASP A 105 -5.58 1.46 21.98
C ASP A 105 -4.83 1.82 20.68
N HIS A 106 -4.43 0.82 19.88
CA HIS A 106 -3.68 1.00 18.64
C HIS A 106 -4.27 2.05 17.69
N GLN A 107 -5.61 2.13 17.62
CA GLN A 107 -6.36 3.05 16.76
C GLN A 107 -6.69 4.40 17.42
N ILE A 108 -6.22 4.64 18.65
CA ILE A 108 -6.42 5.89 19.40
C ILE A 108 -5.11 6.68 19.39
N ASN A 109 -5.17 7.93 18.95
CA ASN A 109 -4.02 8.83 18.82
C ASN A 109 -2.85 8.22 18.02
N SER A 110 -3.13 7.32 17.07
CA SER A 110 -2.12 6.52 16.35
C SER A 110 -1.12 7.35 15.54
N TYR A 111 -1.49 8.58 15.21
CA TYR A 111 -0.65 9.53 14.48
C TYR A 111 -0.74 10.86 15.23
N GLN A 112 0.41 11.50 15.49
CA GLN A 112 0.50 12.71 16.30
C GLN A 112 1.39 13.76 15.62
N ASP A 113 2.71 13.61 15.71
CA ASP A 113 3.66 14.46 14.99
C ASP A 113 3.98 13.81 13.63
N PRO A 114 3.41 14.31 12.52
CA PRO A 114 3.57 13.68 11.21
C PRO A 114 5.02 13.62 10.73
N LEU A 115 5.91 14.50 11.22
CA LEU A 115 7.33 14.44 10.88
C LEU A 115 8.00 13.26 11.57
N TYR A 116 7.69 13.02 12.85
CA TYR A 116 8.20 11.88 13.59
C TYR A 116 7.60 10.57 13.09
N ASP A 117 6.28 10.54 12.89
CA ASP A 117 5.54 9.39 12.35
C ASP A 117 6.11 8.99 10.98
N ALA A 118 6.32 9.94 10.06
CA ALA A 118 6.93 9.66 8.76
C ALA A 118 8.39 9.21 8.86
N ALA A 119 9.15 9.69 9.87
CA ALA A 119 10.54 9.28 10.07
C ALA A 119 10.66 7.80 10.44
N THR A 120 9.64 7.20 11.07
CA THR A 120 9.63 5.76 11.36
C THR A 120 9.67 4.88 10.10
N PHE A 121 9.18 5.36 8.96
CA PHE A 121 9.35 4.66 7.67
C PHE A 121 10.81 4.65 7.22
N THR A 122 11.58 5.70 7.51
CA THR A 122 13.03 5.74 7.24
C THR A 122 13.81 4.89 8.25
N GLN A 123 13.39 4.88 9.52
CA GLN A 123 13.93 3.99 10.53
C GLN A 123 13.75 2.51 10.12
N ASN A 124 12.59 2.17 9.56
CA ASN A 124 12.29 0.82 9.08
C ASN A 124 13.35 0.32 8.08
N LEU A 125 13.72 1.16 7.09
CA LEU A 125 14.77 0.85 6.11
C LEU A 125 16.12 0.61 6.79
N THR A 126 16.45 1.48 7.76
CA THR A 126 17.73 1.44 8.48
C THR A 126 17.87 0.14 9.27
N VAL A 127 16.81 -0.29 9.96
CA VAL A 127 16.83 -1.52 10.75
C VAL A 127 16.87 -2.74 9.84
N MET A 128 16.07 -2.80 8.76
CA MET A 128 16.15 -3.91 7.81
C MET A 128 17.55 -4.09 7.20
N GLU A 129 18.20 -3.00 6.76
CA GLU A 129 19.58 -3.02 6.24
C GLU A 129 20.60 -3.39 7.33
N THR A 130 20.34 -3.07 8.60
CA THR A 130 21.20 -3.47 9.73
C THR A 130 21.18 -5.00 9.95
N TYR A 131 20.00 -5.62 9.93
CA TYR A 131 19.86 -7.07 10.12
C TYR A 131 20.18 -7.89 8.85
N LEU A 132 19.95 -7.31 7.68
CA LEU A 132 20.28 -7.89 6.38
C LEU A 132 21.11 -6.92 5.52
N PRO A 133 22.41 -6.76 5.80
CA PRO A 133 23.28 -5.91 5.00
C PRO A 133 23.27 -6.32 3.53
N GLY A 134 23.08 -5.36 2.63
CA GLY A 134 22.90 -5.60 1.20
C GLY A 134 21.49 -6.00 0.79
N ILE A 135 20.47 -5.81 1.65
CA ILE A 135 19.05 -6.03 1.29
C ILE A 135 18.65 -5.22 0.05
N SER A 136 19.25 -4.05 -0.15
CA SER A 136 19.09 -3.23 -1.37
C SER A 136 19.53 -3.89 -2.68
N SER A 137 20.29 -4.99 -2.63
CA SER A 137 20.66 -5.76 -3.83
C SER A 137 19.52 -6.64 -4.37
N TYR A 138 18.48 -6.88 -3.57
CA TYR A 138 17.29 -7.61 -4.01
C TYR A 138 16.38 -6.68 -4.84
N PRO A 139 16.09 -7.00 -6.11
CA PRO A 139 15.23 -6.15 -6.94
C PRO A 139 13.79 -6.06 -6.42
N ASN A 140 13.37 -7.08 -5.67
CA ASN A 140 12.08 -7.21 -4.99
C ASN A 140 12.06 -6.57 -3.60
N TYR A 141 13.16 -5.95 -3.14
CA TYR A 141 13.11 -5.05 -2.01
C TYR A 141 12.62 -3.67 -2.46
N LYS A 142 11.36 -3.36 -2.12
CA LYS A 142 10.66 -2.12 -2.50
C LYS A 142 10.35 -1.23 -1.30
N GLY A 143 10.99 -1.46 -0.15
CA GLY A 143 10.76 -0.69 1.08
C GLY A 143 10.96 0.82 0.91
N HIS A 144 11.75 1.27 -0.06
CA HIS A 144 11.98 2.71 -0.32
C HIS A 144 11.07 3.30 -1.42
N GLN A 145 10.12 2.52 -1.95
CA GLN A 145 9.22 2.92 -3.05
C GLN A 145 7.75 2.68 -2.71
N LEU A 146 7.46 1.61 -1.97
CA LEU A 146 6.11 1.18 -1.62
C LEU A 146 5.94 1.23 -0.11
N ALA A 147 4.87 1.91 0.32
CA ALA A 147 4.48 1.94 1.71
C ALA A 147 2.98 1.71 1.89
N ARG A 148 2.59 1.32 3.10
CA ARG A 148 1.22 1.34 3.58
C ARG A 148 1.24 1.89 4.99
N LEU A 149 0.30 2.75 5.33
CA LEU A 149 0.20 3.31 6.67
C LEU A 149 -0.48 2.31 7.61
N PRO A 150 0.05 2.07 8.82
CA PRO A 150 -0.68 1.37 9.88
C PRO A 150 -2.12 1.88 10.03
N TYR A 151 -3.06 0.95 10.18
CA TYR A 151 -4.51 1.19 10.39
C TYR A 151 -5.30 1.86 9.25
N THR A 152 -4.63 2.46 8.27
CA THR A 152 -5.25 3.44 7.38
C THR A 152 -5.37 2.95 5.95
N ASN A 153 -6.60 2.86 5.44
CA ASN A 153 -6.88 2.62 4.01
C ASN A 153 -6.63 3.90 3.18
N GLY A 154 -5.36 4.27 3.05
CA GLY A 154 -4.87 5.51 2.43
C GLY A 154 -4.13 5.28 1.12
N TRP A 155 -4.26 6.23 0.19
CA TRP A 155 -3.81 6.07 -1.20
C TRP A 155 -3.06 7.31 -1.69
N ARG A 156 -1.84 7.08 -2.18
CA ARG A 156 -1.03 8.01 -2.98
C ARG A 156 -0.45 7.21 -4.13
N VAL A 157 -1.21 7.06 -5.21
CA VAL A 157 -0.84 6.20 -6.36
C VAL A 157 -0.36 7.03 -7.54
N ALA A 158 -1.10 8.08 -7.89
CA ALA A 158 -0.76 9.03 -8.96
C ALA A 158 -1.35 10.40 -8.63
N LYS A 159 -0.97 11.46 -9.36
CA LYS A 159 -1.47 12.83 -9.15
C LYS A 159 -2.99 12.88 -9.02
N ASN A 160 -3.71 12.15 -9.87
CA ASN A 160 -5.18 12.11 -9.88
C ASN A 160 -5.77 10.83 -9.25
N TYR A 161 -4.95 10.06 -8.53
CA TYR A 161 -5.38 8.88 -7.79
C TYR A 161 -4.78 8.91 -6.38
N GLN A 162 -5.49 9.62 -5.52
CA GLN A 162 -5.16 9.81 -4.11
C GLN A 162 -6.46 9.83 -3.31
N ALA A 163 -6.43 9.29 -2.10
CA ALA A 163 -7.59 9.24 -1.21
C ALA A 163 -7.14 8.90 0.22
N ASP A 164 -7.98 9.16 1.21
CA ASP A 164 -7.62 9.09 2.62
C ASP A 164 -8.65 8.27 3.42
N GLY A 165 -8.20 7.59 4.47
CA GLY A 165 -9.07 6.91 5.42
C GLY A 165 -9.60 7.88 6.46
N LEU A 166 -10.72 8.57 6.18
CA LEU A 166 -11.19 9.71 6.97
C LEU A 166 -11.75 9.35 8.35
N CYS A 167 -11.84 8.05 8.66
CA CYS A 167 -12.24 7.52 9.97
C CYS A 167 -11.26 6.46 10.49
N ALA A 168 -10.06 6.35 9.91
CA ALA A 168 -9.15 5.23 10.17
C ALA A 168 -8.69 5.15 11.63
N THR A 169 -8.44 6.31 12.23
CA THR A 169 -7.96 6.44 13.61
C THR A 169 -8.76 7.52 14.33
N SER A 170 -8.75 7.46 15.66
CA SER A 170 -9.59 8.30 16.52
C SER A 170 -8.75 9.05 17.55
N ASP A 171 -9.28 10.13 18.09
CA ASP A 171 -8.62 10.87 19.17
C ASP A 171 -9.01 10.31 20.56
N GLU A 172 -10.14 9.59 20.65
CA GLU A 172 -10.74 9.23 21.95
C GLU A 172 -11.35 7.82 21.98
N LEU A 173 -12.34 7.53 21.12
CA LEU A 173 -13.14 6.30 21.17
C LEU A 173 -12.84 5.38 20.00
N LYS A 174 -12.85 4.07 20.24
CA LYS A 174 -12.75 3.03 19.20
C LYS A 174 -14.08 2.91 18.45
N PRO A 175 -14.08 2.45 17.18
CA PRO A 175 -15.30 2.38 16.38
C PRO A 175 -16.47 1.57 16.97
N TRP A 176 -16.17 0.59 17.82
CA TRP A 176 -17.17 -0.27 18.48
C TRP A 176 -17.58 0.22 19.88
N GLU A 177 -17.03 1.33 20.37
CA GLU A 177 -17.36 1.86 21.69
C GLU A 177 -18.62 2.74 21.67
N PRO A 178 -19.46 2.67 22.72
CA PRO A 178 -20.65 3.52 22.81
C PRO A 178 -20.30 5.00 22.73
N GLY A 179 -20.91 5.71 21.78
CA GLY A 179 -20.71 7.15 21.58
C GLY A 179 -19.67 7.50 20.52
N TYR A 180 -19.02 6.51 19.89
CA TYR A 180 -18.16 6.76 18.74
C TYR A 180 -18.92 7.51 17.62
N VAL A 181 -18.28 8.55 17.09
CA VAL A 181 -18.76 9.33 15.94
C VAL A 181 -17.57 9.56 15.02
N CYS A 182 -17.78 9.37 13.72
CA CYS A 182 -16.87 9.88 12.71
C CYS A 182 -17.57 10.94 11.87
N ASP A 183 -16.98 12.14 11.81
CA ASP A 183 -17.36 13.20 10.89
C ASP A 183 -16.25 13.38 9.84
N THR A 184 -16.54 12.99 8.60
CA THR A 184 -15.56 13.04 7.51
C THR A 184 -15.25 14.46 7.06
N ASP A 185 -16.12 15.43 7.33
CA ASP A 185 -15.87 16.85 7.04
C ASP A 185 -14.96 17.48 8.11
N ASN A 186 -14.93 16.89 9.31
CA ASN A 186 -14.10 17.32 10.45
C ASN A 186 -13.37 16.11 11.07
N PRO A 187 -12.42 15.49 10.34
CA PRO A 187 -11.76 14.28 10.80
C PRO A 187 -10.95 14.51 12.08
N SER A 188 -10.68 13.42 12.79
CA SER A 188 -9.85 13.40 14.01
C SER A 188 -8.47 14.03 13.76
N ASN A 189 -7.82 14.50 14.83
CA ASN A 189 -6.46 15.02 14.72
C ASN A 189 -5.50 13.91 14.27
N SER A 190 -5.71 12.68 14.73
CA SER A 190 -4.94 11.53 14.27
C SER A 190 -5.09 11.30 12.76
N VAL A 191 -6.30 11.38 12.20
CA VAL A 191 -6.50 11.25 10.75
C VAL A 191 -5.78 12.37 10.00
N LYS A 192 -5.88 13.62 10.47
CA LYS A 192 -5.17 14.76 9.84
C LYS A 192 -3.65 14.56 9.84
N ALA A 193 -3.07 14.07 10.94
CA ALA A 193 -1.66 13.73 11.01
C ALA A 193 -1.30 12.62 10.00
N SER A 194 -2.13 11.57 9.89
CA SER A 194 -1.90 10.49 8.92
C SER A 194 -1.93 10.97 7.45
N ILE A 195 -2.78 11.96 7.13
CA ILE A 195 -2.82 12.59 5.79
C ILE A 195 -1.51 13.31 5.51
N GLU A 196 -0.96 14.03 6.50
CA GLU A 196 0.34 14.69 6.33
C GLU A 196 1.49 13.68 6.23
N VAL A 197 1.45 12.56 6.95
CA VAL A 197 2.41 11.46 6.77
C VAL A 197 2.36 10.95 5.32
N GLN A 198 1.17 10.71 4.75
CA GLN A 198 1.04 10.30 3.35
C GLN A 198 1.65 11.33 2.39
N ASN A 199 1.44 12.62 2.64
CA ASN A 199 2.00 13.70 1.82
C ASN A 199 3.53 13.76 1.93
N ILE A 200 4.09 13.58 3.13
CA ILE A 200 5.54 13.52 3.36
C ILE A 200 6.14 12.34 2.58
N LEU A 201 5.56 11.15 2.69
CA LEU A 201 6.03 9.95 1.99
C LEU A 201 5.92 10.12 0.46
N ALA A 202 4.80 10.63 -0.06
CA ALA A 202 4.64 10.90 -1.49
C ALA A 202 5.71 11.88 -2.01
N ASN A 203 6.02 12.92 -1.22
CA ASN A 203 7.07 13.87 -1.54
C ASN A 203 8.49 13.25 -1.51
N GLN A 204 8.70 12.20 -0.71
CA GLN A 204 9.92 11.38 -0.69
C GLN A 204 9.98 10.36 -1.84
N GLY A 205 8.91 10.22 -2.63
CA GLY A 205 8.85 9.33 -3.79
C GLY A 205 8.14 8.00 -3.55
N TYR A 206 7.45 7.84 -2.42
CA TYR A 206 6.64 6.65 -2.17
C TYR A 206 5.33 6.68 -2.96
N GLN A 207 4.89 5.50 -3.39
CA GLN A 207 3.46 5.24 -3.57
C GLN A 207 2.91 4.55 -2.31
N THR A 208 1.74 5.00 -1.84
CA THR A 208 0.98 4.32 -0.80
C THR A 208 -0.30 3.70 -1.34
N HIS A 209 -0.60 2.49 -0.90
CA HIS A 209 -1.76 1.73 -1.35
C HIS A 209 -2.53 1.17 -0.16
N GLY A 210 -3.84 1.36 -0.18
CA GLY A 210 -4.77 0.74 0.74
C GLY A 210 -5.17 -0.66 0.29
N TRP A 211 -6.43 -1.03 0.53
CA TRP A 211 -6.98 -2.34 0.17
C TRP A 211 -8.46 -2.28 -0.23
N ASP A 212 -8.90 -3.30 -0.96
CA ASP A 212 -10.27 -3.46 -1.45
C ASP A 212 -11.09 -4.43 -0.61
N VAL A 213 -10.44 -5.45 -0.06
CA VAL A 213 -11.02 -6.44 0.86
C VAL A 213 -10.01 -6.78 1.94
N ASP A 214 -10.49 -7.11 3.13
CA ASP A 214 -9.68 -7.56 4.27
C ASP A 214 -10.05 -9.00 4.62
N TRP A 215 -9.09 -9.91 4.53
CA TRP A 215 -9.27 -11.30 4.95
C TRP A 215 -8.99 -11.41 6.45
N ALA A 216 -10.06 -11.21 7.23
CA ALA A 216 -10.02 -11.16 8.68
C ALA A 216 -10.98 -12.19 9.32
N PRO A 217 -10.89 -12.43 10.64
CA PRO A 217 -11.92 -13.14 11.41
C PRO A 217 -13.33 -12.57 11.15
N GLU A 218 -14.26 -13.44 10.76
CA GLU A 218 -15.68 -13.09 10.64
C GLU A 218 -16.29 -12.73 12.01
N ASN A 219 -15.67 -13.17 13.11
CA ASN A 219 -16.07 -12.81 14.46
C ASN A 219 -14.88 -12.68 15.41
N TRP A 220 -14.51 -11.44 15.73
CA TRP A 220 -13.45 -11.15 16.70
C TRP A 220 -13.84 -11.41 18.17
N GLY A 221 -15.13 -11.57 18.48
CA GLY A 221 -15.64 -11.74 19.85
C GLY A 221 -15.65 -13.18 20.37
N ILE A 222 -15.28 -14.18 19.56
CA ILE A 222 -15.23 -15.58 19.99
C ILE A 222 -13.85 -15.94 20.58
N PRO A 223 -13.78 -17.00 21.43
CA PRO A 223 -12.49 -17.61 21.74
C PRO A 223 -11.79 -18.10 20.47
N MET A 224 -10.48 -17.89 20.37
CA MET A 224 -9.68 -18.22 19.18
C MET A 224 -10.23 -17.59 17.89
N PRO A 225 -10.32 -16.24 17.82
CA PRO A 225 -10.96 -15.54 16.71
C PRO A 225 -10.36 -15.88 15.34
N ALA A 226 -9.06 -16.18 15.26
CA ALA A 226 -8.41 -16.58 14.01
C ALA A 226 -9.09 -17.79 13.34
N ASN A 227 -9.70 -18.70 14.11
CA ASN A 227 -10.40 -19.87 13.58
C ASN A 227 -11.58 -19.47 12.68
N SER A 228 -12.15 -18.28 12.89
CA SER A 228 -13.27 -17.74 12.10
C SER A 228 -12.85 -16.98 10.84
N LEU A 229 -11.56 -17.02 10.46
CA LEU A 229 -11.12 -16.47 9.17
C LEU A 229 -12.00 -17.04 8.05
N THR A 230 -12.50 -16.18 7.17
CA THR A 230 -13.44 -16.55 6.09
C THR A 230 -12.94 -17.76 5.29
N GLU A 231 -13.82 -18.70 5.00
CA GLU A 231 -13.49 -19.87 4.16
C GLU A 231 -13.17 -19.47 2.73
N ALA A 232 -12.22 -20.17 2.09
CA ALA A 232 -11.66 -19.83 0.78
C ALA A 232 -12.71 -19.52 -0.31
N ALA A 233 -13.76 -20.35 -0.42
CA ALA A 233 -14.81 -20.17 -1.42
C ALA A 233 -15.69 -18.94 -1.14
N ALA A 234 -15.99 -18.67 0.13
CA ALA A 234 -16.74 -17.48 0.53
C ALA A 234 -15.90 -16.21 0.32
N PHE A 235 -14.61 -16.26 0.66
CA PHE A 235 -13.69 -15.15 0.47
C PHE A 235 -13.48 -14.83 -1.02
N LEU A 236 -13.40 -15.84 -1.90
CA LEU A 236 -13.43 -15.59 -3.35
C LEU A 236 -14.72 -14.88 -3.79
N GLY A 237 -15.86 -15.17 -3.15
CA GLY A 237 -17.10 -14.41 -3.36
C GLY A 237 -16.99 -12.93 -2.97
N TYR A 238 -16.21 -12.61 -1.93
CA TYR A 238 -15.94 -11.21 -1.55
C TYR A 238 -15.03 -10.52 -2.57
N VAL A 239 -13.99 -11.21 -3.06
CA VAL A 239 -13.14 -10.72 -4.15
C VAL A 239 -13.94 -10.46 -5.42
N ASP A 240 -14.86 -11.37 -5.77
CA ASP A 240 -15.77 -11.20 -6.91
C ASP A 240 -16.66 -9.97 -6.76
N ALA A 241 -17.16 -9.71 -5.54
CA ALA A 241 -17.99 -8.53 -5.26
C ALA A 241 -17.19 -7.21 -5.25
N ALA A 242 -15.89 -7.26 -4.93
CA ALA A 242 -15.01 -6.10 -4.90
C ALA A 242 -14.52 -5.66 -6.29
N LEU A 243 -14.42 -6.60 -7.24
CA LEU A 243 -13.93 -6.33 -8.59
C LEU A 243 -14.78 -5.25 -9.28
N ASN A 244 -14.16 -4.12 -9.63
CA ASN A 244 -14.79 -2.99 -10.32
C ASN A 244 -15.99 -2.37 -9.58
N SER A 245 -16.07 -2.50 -8.25
CA SER A 245 -17.22 -2.00 -7.47
C SER A 245 -16.91 -0.80 -6.56
N CYS A 246 -15.69 -0.26 -6.62
CA CYS A 246 -15.22 0.80 -5.73
C CYS A 246 -15.29 0.39 -4.25
N ALA A 247 -14.88 -0.85 -3.97
CA ALA A 247 -14.92 -1.49 -2.66
C ALA A 247 -14.39 -0.63 -1.50
N PRO A 248 -13.30 0.16 -1.63
CA PRO A 248 -12.78 0.98 -0.52
C PRO A 248 -13.81 1.96 0.07
N THR A 249 -14.81 2.40 -0.71
CA THR A 249 -15.88 3.30 -0.21
C THR A 249 -16.97 2.58 0.58
N THR A 250 -17.12 1.27 0.38
CA THR A 250 -18.24 0.47 0.92
C THR A 250 -17.82 -0.54 1.98
N LEU A 251 -16.52 -0.81 2.11
CA LEU A 251 -15.96 -1.77 3.05
C LEU A 251 -16.37 -1.48 4.51
N GLU A 252 -16.60 -2.53 5.29
CA GLU A 252 -16.79 -2.43 6.74
C GLU A 252 -15.60 -3.09 7.45
N PRO A 253 -15.21 -2.62 8.65
CA PRO A 253 -15.83 -1.54 9.44
C PRO A 253 -15.52 -0.13 8.90
N ILE A 254 -16.18 0.90 9.47
CA ILE A 254 -16.04 2.30 9.04
C ILE A 254 -14.61 2.83 9.03
N ASN A 255 -13.75 2.37 9.95
CA ASN A 255 -12.34 2.75 10.03
C ASN A 255 -11.49 2.12 8.92
N SER A 256 -12.02 1.18 8.14
CA SER A 256 -11.33 0.60 6.99
C SER A 256 -11.78 1.21 5.66
N LYS A 257 -12.68 2.20 5.67
CA LYS A 257 -13.15 2.90 4.47
C LYS A 257 -12.13 3.92 3.95
N THR A 258 -12.20 4.14 2.65
CA THR A 258 -11.62 5.30 1.94
C THR A 258 -12.77 6.07 1.29
N GLN A 259 -13.30 7.07 1.98
CA GLN A 259 -14.58 7.70 1.62
C GLN A 259 -14.50 8.53 0.34
N ASN A 260 -13.34 9.15 0.09
CA ASN A 260 -13.07 9.97 -1.09
C ASN A 260 -12.31 9.21 -2.19
N PHE A 261 -12.38 7.86 -2.21
CA PHE A 261 -11.74 7.07 -3.24
C PHE A 261 -12.26 7.41 -4.65
N PRO A 262 -11.39 7.63 -5.65
CA PRO A 262 -11.81 8.00 -7.00
C PRO A 262 -12.35 6.78 -7.77
N CYS A 263 -13.62 6.44 -7.54
CA CYS A 263 -14.29 5.32 -8.20
C CYS A 263 -14.14 5.39 -9.73
N GLY A 264 -13.75 4.27 -10.35
CA GLY A 264 -13.51 4.19 -11.79
C GLY A 264 -12.16 4.75 -12.26
N THR A 265 -11.25 5.08 -11.34
CA THR A 265 -9.87 5.42 -11.71
C THR A 265 -9.23 4.28 -12.53
N PRO A 266 -8.58 4.58 -13.67
CA PRO A 266 -8.17 3.56 -14.63
C PRO A 266 -7.13 2.58 -14.07
N LEU A 267 -6.30 3.01 -13.13
CA LEU A 267 -5.30 2.13 -12.50
C LEU A 267 -5.90 1.10 -11.55
N HIS A 268 -7.15 1.27 -11.09
CA HIS A 268 -7.84 0.34 -10.18
C HIS A 268 -8.73 -0.67 -10.93
N ALA A 269 -9.09 -0.38 -12.18
CA ALA A 269 -9.91 -1.27 -12.98
C ALA A 269 -9.30 -2.68 -13.09
N ASP A 270 -10.18 -3.69 -12.99
CA ASP A 270 -9.88 -5.12 -13.09
C ASP A 270 -8.88 -5.64 -12.04
N LYS A 271 -8.77 -4.96 -10.89
CA LYS A 271 -7.87 -5.31 -9.79
C LYS A 271 -8.59 -5.40 -8.46
N VAL A 272 -8.08 -6.26 -7.57
CA VAL A 272 -8.50 -6.35 -6.17
C VAL A 272 -7.25 -6.51 -5.30
N ILE A 273 -7.04 -5.57 -4.37
CA ILE A 273 -6.00 -5.66 -3.35
C ILE A 273 -6.60 -6.30 -2.09
N VAL A 274 -6.03 -7.43 -1.68
CA VAL A 274 -6.40 -8.15 -0.47
C VAL A 274 -5.44 -7.77 0.64
N LEU A 275 -5.94 -7.21 1.73
CA LEU A 275 -5.25 -7.13 3.01
C LEU A 275 -5.46 -8.43 3.80
N THR A 276 -4.42 -8.89 4.47
CA THR A 276 -4.50 -9.84 5.59
C THR A 276 -3.20 -9.75 6.41
N HIS A 277 -3.05 -10.57 7.44
CA HIS A 277 -1.90 -10.51 8.35
C HIS A 277 -1.39 -11.92 8.64
N GLU A 278 -0.07 -12.15 8.57
CA GLU A 278 0.47 -13.50 8.77
C GLU A 278 0.21 -14.06 10.17
N PHE A 279 0.04 -13.23 11.21
CA PHE A 279 -0.32 -13.70 12.55
C PHE A 279 -1.70 -14.38 12.61
N LEU A 280 -2.55 -14.22 11.58
CA LEU A 280 -3.82 -14.96 11.47
C LEU A 280 -3.60 -16.41 11.02
N PHE A 281 -2.38 -16.76 10.63
CA PHE A 281 -1.97 -18.07 10.12
C PHE A 281 -0.99 -18.79 11.07
N GLU A 282 -0.93 -18.40 12.35
CA GLU A 282 -0.20 -19.13 13.39
C GLU A 282 -1.12 -19.90 14.34
N ASP A 283 -0.65 -21.04 14.84
CA ASP A 283 -1.23 -21.66 16.03
C ASP A 283 -0.65 -20.97 17.26
N GLY A 284 -1.44 -20.14 17.94
CA GLY A 284 -0.93 -19.24 18.98
C GLY A 284 -2.02 -18.51 19.75
N LYS A 285 -1.70 -17.30 20.23
CA LYS A 285 -2.56 -16.52 21.14
C LYS A 285 -3.93 -16.16 20.54
N ARG A 286 -4.05 -16.19 19.21
CA ARG A 286 -5.28 -15.86 18.46
C ARG A 286 -6.10 -17.06 18.01
N GLY A 287 -5.60 -18.29 18.18
CA GLY A 287 -6.28 -19.51 17.76
C GLY A 287 -5.37 -20.50 17.04
N MET A 288 -5.99 -21.42 16.31
CA MET A 288 -5.33 -22.46 15.52
C MET A 288 -5.18 -22.02 14.06
N GLY A 289 -4.56 -20.85 13.84
CA GLY A 289 -4.45 -20.23 12.52
C GLY A 289 -3.60 -21.05 11.55
N ALA A 290 -2.51 -21.66 11.99
CA ALA A 290 -1.69 -22.49 11.10
C ALA A 290 -2.48 -23.73 10.66
N THR A 291 -3.07 -24.43 11.64
CA THR A 291 -3.82 -25.66 11.39
C THR A 291 -5.07 -25.41 10.54
N GLN A 292 -5.79 -24.29 10.76
CA GLN A 292 -7.08 -24.05 10.10
C GLN A 292 -7.00 -23.12 8.89
N ASN A 293 -6.12 -22.12 8.89
CA ASN A 293 -6.15 -21.04 7.90
C ASN A 293 -5.13 -21.19 6.77
N LEU A 294 -3.98 -21.84 7.00
CA LEU A 294 -3.05 -22.14 5.89
C LEU A 294 -3.71 -22.98 4.78
N PRO A 295 -4.55 -24.00 5.06
CA PRO A 295 -5.32 -24.69 4.03
C PRO A 295 -6.30 -23.77 3.29
N LYS A 296 -6.90 -22.78 3.97
CA LYS A 296 -7.79 -21.80 3.35
C LYS A 296 -7.04 -20.94 2.34
N LEU A 297 -5.84 -20.46 2.69
CA LEU A 297 -4.98 -19.70 1.77
C LEU A 297 -4.63 -20.52 0.52
N ALA A 298 -4.18 -21.77 0.71
CA ALA A 298 -3.85 -22.66 -0.40
C ALA A 298 -5.06 -22.91 -1.33
N GLU A 299 -6.22 -23.17 -0.73
CA GLU A 299 -7.46 -23.42 -1.45
C GLU A 299 -7.96 -22.16 -2.18
N PHE A 300 -7.86 -20.98 -1.56
CA PHE A 300 -8.22 -19.71 -2.17
C PHE A 300 -7.39 -19.44 -3.42
N ILE A 301 -6.07 -19.59 -3.35
CA ILE A 301 -5.17 -19.43 -4.51
C ILE A 301 -5.59 -20.37 -5.65
N ARG A 302 -5.90 -21.63 -5.31
CA ARG A 302 -6.35 -22.63 -6.28
C ARG A 302 -7.68 -22.25 -6.93
N LEU A 303 -8.69 -21.88 -6.12
CA LEU A 303 -10.03 -21.51 -6.58
C LEU A 303 -10.00 -20.23 -7.43
N ALA A 304 -9.26 -19.20 -7.00
CA ALA A 304 -9.14 -17.94 -7.73
C ALA A 304 -8.51 -18.14 -9.11
N LYS A 305 -7.43 -18.93 -9.21
CA LYS A 305 -6.83 -19.30 -10.51
C LYS A 305 -7.82 -20.03 -11.41
N GLN A 306 -8.59 -20.97 -10.85
CA GLN A 306 -9.63 -21.68 -11.61
C GLN A 306 -10.79 -20.78 -12.05
N ALA A 307 -11.07 -19.72 -11.31
CA ALA A 307 -12.06 -18.70 -11.67
C ALA A 307 -11.54 -17.67 -12.68
N GLY A 308 -10.29 -17.80 -13.15
CA GLY A 308 -9.69 -16.93 -14.17
C GLY A 308 -8.94 -15.72 -13.60
N TYR A 309 -8.74 -15.62 -12.28
CA TYR A 309 -7.87 -14.60 -11.71
C TYR A 309 -6.40 -14.95 -11.86
N VAL A 310 -5.57 -13.92 -12.03
CA VAL A 310 -4.12 -14.01 -11.87
C VAL A 310 -3.70 -13.32 -10.58
N PHE A 311 -2.51 -13.65 -10.09
CA PHE A 311 -1.92 -13.03 -8.91
C PHE A 311 -0.70 -12.22 -9.32
N ASP A 312 -0.56 -11.01 -8.79
CA ASP A 312 0.57 -10.11 -9.03
C ASP A 312 0.97 -9.37 -7.75
N THR A 313 2.04 -8.59 -7.82
CA THR A 313 2.61 -7.86 -6.69
C THR A 313 2.49 -6.35 -6.86
N MET A 314 2.55 -5.61 -5.75
CA MET A 314 2.22 -4.19 -5.71
C MET A 314 3.18 -3.31 -6.53
N ASP A 315 4.39 -3.80 -6.84
CA ASP A 315 5.33 -3.12 -7.74
C ASP A 315 4.91 -3.17 -9.22
N ASN A 316 3.90 -3.96 -9.57
CA ASN A 316 3.25 -4.00 -10.87
C ASN A 316 1.84 -3.40 -10.86
N TYR A 317 1.34 -2.91 -9.70
CA TYR A 317 0.00 -2.33 -9.61
C TYR A 317 -0.13 -1.12 -10.54
N THR A 318 0.85 -0.20 -10.51
CA THR A 318 1.12 0.67 -11.67
C THR A 318 2.04 -0.11 -12.62
N PRO A 319 1.63 -0.41 -13.86
CA PRO A 319 2.41 -1.27 -14.73
C PRO A 319 3.75 -0.61 -15.09
N ASN A 320 4.83 -1.38 -15.04
CA ASN A 320 6.15 -0.92 -15.45
C ASN A 320 6.17 -0.55 -16.95
N TRP A 321 6.89 0.52 -17.30
CA TRP A 321 7.09 0.91 -18.70
C TRP A 321 7.87 -0.17 -19.48
N GLN A 322 7.39 -0.49 -20.69
CA GLN A 322 7.98 -1.56 -21.52
C GLN A 322 8.14 -1.12 -22.97
N VAL A 323 9.33 -1.35 -23.52
CA VAL A 323 9.64 -1.12 -24.95
C VAL A 323 8.78 -2.01 -25.84
N GLY A 324 8.25 -1.46 -26.92
CA GLY A 324 7.40 -2.16 -27.89
C GLY A 324 5.91 -2.17 -27.55
N VAL A 325 5.52 -1.78 -26.34
CA VAL A 325 4.11 -1.62 -25.96
C VAL A 325 3.55 -0.35 -26.59
N THR A 326 2.31 -0.41 -27.09
CA THR A 326 1.57 0.76 -27.56
C THR A 326 0.75 1.31 -26.41
N TYR A 327 1.02 2.56 -26.05
CA TYR A 327 0.30 3.29 -25.01
C TYR A 327 -0.68 4.27 -25.65
N HIS A 328 -1.87 4.37 -25.09
CA HIS A 328 -2.85 5.39 -25.41
C HIS A 328 -2.59 6.65 -24.57
N GLN A 329 -3.12 7.78 -25.02
CA GLN A 329 -3.10 8.99 -24.21
C GLN A 329 -3.83 8.75 -22.89
N GLY A 330 -3.20 9.15 -21.79
CA GLY A 330 -3.77 8.98 -20.45
C GLY A 330 -3.36 7.70 -19.74
N ASP A 331 -2.76 6.73 -20.43
CA ASP A 331 -2.21 5.51 -19.81
C ASP A 331 -1.12 5.88 -18.80
N TYR A 332 -1.09 5.16 -17.67
CA TYR A 332 -0.10 5.35 -16.62
C TYR A 332 0.94 4.23 -16.65
N VAL A 333 2.20 4.58 -16.38
CA VAL A 333 3.30 3.63 -16.23
C VAL A 333 4.20 4.03 -15.07
N LEU A 334 4.88 3.03 -14.50
CA LEU A 334 5.99 3.24 -13.57
C LEU A 334 7.31 3.15 -14.34
N HIS A 335 8.21 4.12 -14.14
CA HIS A 335 9.55 4.09 -14.70
C HIS A 335 10.56 4.64 -13.69
N ASN A 336 11.53 3.81 -13.30
CA ASN A 336 12.54 4.13 -12.29
C ASN A 336 11.95 4.70 -10.98
N GLY A 337 10.81 4.14 -10.54
CA GLY A 337 10.13 4.54 -9.29
C GLY A 337 9.26 5.79 -9.40
N THR A 338 9.13 6.39 -10.58
CA THR A 338 8.26 7.56 -10.83
C THR A 338 7.10 7.16 -11.73
N VAL A 339 5.90 7.64 -11.40
CA VAL A 339 4.69 7.48 -12.20
C VAL A 339 4.69 8.51 -13.31
N TYR A 340 4.41 8.05 -14.52
CA TYR A 340 4.24 8.87 -15.71
C TYR A 340 2.89 8.60 -16.36
N GLN A 341 2.32 9.63 -16.98
CA GLN A 341 1.13 9.54 -17.82
C GLN A 341 1.50 9.82 -19.28
N ALA A 342 1.01 9.00 -20.21
CA ALA A 342 1.24 9.20 -21.64
C ALA A 342 0.53 10.46 -22.12
N ALA A 343 1.29 11.42 -22.65
CA ALA A 343 0.77 12.68 -23.16
C ALA A 343 0.11 12.52 -24.54
N THR A 344 0.60 11.58 -25.36
CA THR A 344 0.08 11.26 -26.69
C THR A 344 0.17 9.75 -26.96
N PRO A 345 -0.69 9.19 -27.84
CA PRO A 345 -0.60 7.79 -28.20
C PRO A 345 0.69 7.50 -28.98
N HIS A 346 1.42 6.45 -28.58
CA HIS A 346 2.68 6.07 -29.23
C HIS A 346 3.05 4.61 -28.91
N THR A 347 3.98 4.05 -29.69
CA THR A 347 4.63 2.78 -29.35
C THR A 347 5.98 3.09 -28.70
N ALA A 348 6.19 2.54 -27.50
CA ALA A 348 7.40 2.78 -26.72
C ALA A 348 8.66 2.28 -27.41
N GLN A 349 9.70 3.12 -27.42
CA GLN A 349 11.03 2.81 -27.94
C GLN A 349 12.07 3.02 -26.83
N ALA A 350 13.19 2.29 -26.90
CA ALA A 350 14.20 2.30 -25.85
C ALA A 350 14.78 3.71 -25.58
N ASP A 351 14.93 4.53 -26.62
CA ASP A 351 15.44 5.90 -26.57
C ASP A 351 14.36 6.96 -26.26
N TRP A 352 13.09 6.55 -26.12
CA TRP A 352 11.93 7.41 -25.83
C TRP A 352 11.31 7.11 -24.46
N ALA A 353 12.13 6.69 -23.50
CA ALA A 353 11.69 6.36 -22.15
C ALA A 353 11.10 7.59 -21.42
N PRO A 354 10.15 7.38 -20.47
CA PRO A 354 9.62 8.45 -19.63
C PRO A 354 10.73 9.18 -18.87
N SER A 355 10.67 10.51 -18.84
CA SER A 355 11.68 11.35 -18.17
C SER A 355 11.14 12.73 -17.85
N ALA A 356 11.90 13.50 -17.06
CA ALA A 356 11.57 14.89 -16.71
C ALA A 356 11.66 15.88 -17.89
N THR A 357 12.04 15.42 -19.09
CA THR A 357 12.09 16.23 -20.32
C THR A 357 11.38 15.57 -21.50
N SER A 358 10.66 14.47 -21.25
CA SER A 358 9.92 13.74 -22.27
C SER A 358 8.76 14.59 -22.81
N THR A 359 8.51 14.51 -24.11
CA THR A 359 7.31 15.07 -24.74
C THR A 359 6.18 14.06 -24.89
N LEU A 360 6.47 12.76 -24.73
CA LEU A 360 5.51 11.66 -24.81
C LEU A 360 4.89 11.31 -23.45
N TRP A 361 5.48 11.81 -22.36
CA TRP A 361 5.16 11.46 -20.99
C TRP A 361 5.19 12.70 -20.11
N THR A 362 4.25 12.82 -19.18
CA THR A 362 4.30 13.80 -18.08
C THR A 362 4.45 13.06 -16.75
N ASN A 363 5.21 13.62 -15.81
CA ASN A 363 5.28 13.12 -14.44
C ASN A 363 3.89 13.25 -13.79
N ALA A 364 3.42 12.14 -13.22
CA ALA A 364 2.14 12.02 -12.57
C ALA A 364 2.28 11.38 -11.18
N ASP A 365 3.44 11.57 -10.51
CA ASP A 365 3.60 11.17 -9.12
C ASP A 365 2.55 11.86 -8.23
N PRO A 366 2.11 11.21 -7.13
CA PRO A 366 1.14 11.77 -6.18
C PRO A 366 1.72 12.88 -5.27
N ALA A 367 2.93 13.39 -5.58
CA ALA A 367 3.62 14.38 -4.77
C ALA A 367 3.01 15.78 -4.88
N THR A 368 3.16 16.58 -3.83
CA THR A 368 2.70 17.97 -3.76
C THR A 368 3.83 18.99 -3.91
N ASN A 369 5.09 18.58 -3.78
CA ASN A 369 6.23 19.41 -4.14
C ASN A 369 6.22 19.72 -5.64
N TRP A 370 6.61 20.94 -6.03
CA TRP A 370 6.77 21.27 -7.44
C TRP A 370 7.81 20.35 -8.09
N ARG A 371 7.44 19.72 -9.21
CA ARG A 371 8.30 18.83 -9.98
C ARG A 371 8.27 19.23 -11.45
N MET A 372 9.33 18.92 -12.19
CA MET A 372 9.40 19.15 -13.63
C MET A 372 8.52 18.17 -14.41
N ASN A 373 8.04 18.63 -15.57
CA ASN A 373 7.24 17.86 -16.52
C ASN A 373 5.92 17.34 -15.95
N VAL A 374 5.33 18.04 -14.98
CA VAL A 374 4.01 17.73 -14.43
C VAL A 374 2.96 18.54 -15.18
N ALA A 375 1.86 17.91 -15.60
CA ALA A 375 0.71 18.60 -16.18
C ALA A 375 -0.20 19.15 -15.06
N TYR A 376 0.14 20.33 -14.55
CA TYR A 376 -0.63 21.03 -13.53
C TYR A 376 -1.96 21.56 -14.06
N GLN A 377 -2.98 21.50 -13.22
CA GLN A 377 -4.31 22.06 -13.44
C GLN A 377 -4.48 23.35 -12.63
N GLN A 378 -5.36 24.24 -13.10
CA GLN A 378 -5.74 25.41 -12.33
C GLN A 378 -6.31 24.99 -10.97
N GLY A 379 -5.85 25.62 -9.89
CA GLY A 379 -6.23 25.31 -8.53
C GLY A 379 -5.33 24.28 -7.83
N ASP A 380 -4.44 23.59 -8.55
CA ASP A 380 -3.42 22.74 -7.91
C ASP A 380 -2.58 23.58 -6.93
N ILE A 381 -2.25 23.01 -5.76
CA ILE A 381 -1.37 23.64 -4.79
C ILE A 381 -0.04 22.90 -4.76
N VAL A 382 1.05 23.64 -4.92
CA VAL A 382 2.42 23.09 -4.90
C VAL A 382 3.27 23.73 -3.83
N VAL A 383 4.24 22.97 -3.31
CA VAL A 383 5.28 23.49 -2.42
C VAL A 383 6.59 23.67 -3.18
N TYR A 384 7.19 24.85 -3.08
CA TYR A 384 8.49 25.15 -3.68
C TYR A 384 9.30 26.06 -2.77
N LYS A 385 10.55 25.64 -2.45
CA LYS A 385 11.44 26.34 -1.51
C LYS A 385 10.78 26.68 -0.16
N GLY A 386 9.92 25.79 0.33
CA GLY A 386 9.20 25.94 1.61
C GLY A 386 7.99 26.88 1.57
N LEU A 387 7.64 27.44 0.40
CA LEU A 387 6.47 28.28 0.22
C LEU A 387 5.39 27.54 -0.59
N ARG A 388 4.12 27.85 -0.31
CA ARG A 388 2.97 27.30 -1.02
C ARG A 388 2.55 28.23 -2.16
N TYR A 389 2.20 27.64 -3.29
CA TYR A 389 1.73 28.34 -4.47
C TYR A 389 0.49 27.64 -5.02
N GLN A 390 -0.49 28.43 -5.45
CA GLN A 390 -1.61 27.97 -6.26
C GLN A 390 -1.28 28.13 -7.74
N VAL A 391 -1.63 27.15 -8.56
CA VAL A 391 -1.57 27.22 -10.01
C VAL A 391 -2.77 28.01 -10.54
N ASP A 392 -2.52 29.10 -11.25
CA ASP A 392 -3.56 29.97 -11.79
C ASP A 392 -3.97 29.60 -13.22
N VAL A 393 -3.06 28.99 -13.98
CA VAL A 393 -3.29 28.54 -15.36
C VAL A 393 -2.72 27.14 -15.55
N ALA A 394 -3.52 26.24 -16.12
CA ALA A 394 -3.07 24.88 -16.43
C ALA A 394 -1.89 24.89 -17.42
N HIS A 395 -0.83 24.15 -17.11
CA HIS A 395 0.40 24.10 -17.90
C HIS A 395 1.21 22.83 -17.59
N VAL A 396 2.18 22.51 -18.45
CA VAL A 396 3.20 21.50 -18.13
C VAL A 396 4.42 22.23 -17.57
N SER A 397 4.86 21.86 -16.37
CA SER A 397 6.01 22.49 -15.72
C SER A 397 7.31 22.20 -16.46
N GLN A 398 8.21 23.19 -16.51
CA GLN A 398 9.53 23.07 -17.11
C GLN A 398 10.56 23.81 -16.27
N ALA A 399 11.85 23.55 -16.49
CA ALA A 399 12.94 24.06 -15.64
C ALA A 399 12.96 25.59 -15.47
N SER A 400 12.54 26.34 -16.50
CA SER A 400 12.50 27.81 -16.46
C SER A 400 11.23 28.37 -15.82
N TRP A 401 10.20 27.54 -15.57
CA TRP A 401 8.90 27.96 -15.08
C TRP A 401 8.71 27.60 -13.60
N THR A 402 9.58 28.14 -12.75
CA THR A 402 9.52 27.89 -11.31
C THR A 402 8.48 28.80 -10.63
N PRO A 403 7.82 28.32 -9.55
CA PRO A 403 6.74 29.09 -8.91
C PRO A 403 7.13 30.48 -8.41
N ASP A 404 8.40 30.67 -8.04
CA ASP A 404 8.93 31.96 -7.55
C ASP A 404 9.28 32.97 -8.65
N GLN A 405 9.29 32.56 -9.93
CA GLN A 405 9.63 33.42 -11.06
C GLN A 405 8.45 33.66 -12.00
N GLU A 406 7.50 32.72 -12.10
CA GLU A 406 6.38 32.80 -13.04
C GLU A 406 5.07 33.22 -12.38
N ASN A 407 4.96 34.50 -12.03
CA ASN A 407 3.74 35.08 -11.43
C ASN A 407 2.50 35.06 -12.34
N SER A 408 2.66 34.71 -13.63
CA SER A 408 1.55 34.51 -14.56
C SER A 408 0.95 33.10 -14.51
N LEU A 409 1.69 32.15 -13.93
CA LEU A 409 1.29 30.76 -13.76
C LEU A 409 0.95 30.43 -12.30
N PHE A 410 1.53 31.16 -11.34
CA PHE A 410 1.42 30.87 -9.92
C PHE A 410 1.13 32.10 -9.06
N SER A 411 0.32 31.89 -8.01
CA SER A 411 0.10 32.84 -6.92
C SER A 411 0.57 32.25 -5.60
N ALA A 412 1.40 32.97 -4.84
CA ALA A 412 1.82 32.56 -3.50
C ALA A 412 0.64 32.60 -2.51
N LEU A 413 0.57 31.61 -1.61
CA LEU A 413 -0.49 31.46 -0.60
C LEU A 413 -0.07 31.93 0.79
#